data_AF-A0AAW4BM92-F1
#
_entry.id   AF-A0AAW4BM92-F1
#
_cell.length_a   1.000
_cell.length_b   1.000
_cell.length_c   1.000
_cell.angle_alpha   90.00
_cell.angle_beta   90.00
_cell.angle_gamma   90.00
#
_symmetry.space_group_name_H-M   'P 1'
#
loop_
_entity.id
_entity.type
_entity.pdbx_description
1 polymer ?
#
loop_
_entity_poly.entity_id
_entity_poly.type
_entity_poly.pdbx_seq_one_letter_code
_entity_poly.pdbx_strand_id
1 'polypeptide(L)'
;IGHVVALSPDKHFNIMACMHFLSDFGEKRVFCLNDHANDNSSDKHKVAQEYHGLSLFNGEVSYKKLASLINQGADIKHTKLSESFTYQDYLQQNKEHFVLPLFMVNVKGRIQMHHSIQEFLPTEGEIVVSLIKQSQS
;
A
#
# COMPACT_ATOMS: atom_id res chain seq x y z
N ILE A 1 13.08 -11.84 -8.06
CA ILE A 1 12.20 -10.82 -8.69
C ILE A 1 11.38 -10.16 -7.59
N GLY A 2 11.47 -8.83 -7.47
CA GLY A 2 10.83 -8.01 -6.42
C GLY A 2 9.45 -7.47 -6.82
N HIS A 3 9.08 -6.32 -6.26
CA HIS A 3 7.86 -5.56 -6.58
C HIS A 3 8.24 -4.15 -7.05
N VAL A 4 7.41 -3.56 -7.91
CA VAL A 4 7.54 -2.17 -8.39
C VAL A 4 6.35 -1.37 -7.89
N VAL A 5 6.60 -0.18 -7.36
CA VAL A 5 5.56 0.75 -6.92
C VAL A 5 5.84 2.13 -7.51
N ALA A 6 4.91 2.66 -8.30
CA ALA A 6 4.99 4.00 -8.85
C ALA A 6 4.21 4.99 -7.96
N LEU A 7 4.93 5.88 -7.28
CA LEU A 7 4.42 6.79 -6.23
C LEU A 7 4.67 8.28 -6.53
N SER A 8 4.73 8.67 -7.81
CA SER A 8 4.89 10.07 -8.21
C SER A 8 3.61 10.88 -7.94
N PRO A 9 3.71 12.20 -7.68
CA PRO A 9 2.55 13.09 -7.76
C PRO A 9 1.93 13.14 -9.17
N ASP A 10 2.70 12.82 -10.21
CA ASP A 10 2.23 12.74 -11.60
C ASP A 10 1.63 11.36 -11.89
N LYS A 11 0.30 11.31 -12.04
CA LYS A 11 -0.46 10.10 -12.35
C LYS A 11 -0.08 9.50 -13.72
N HIS A 12 0.20 10.33 -14.72
CA HIS A 12 0.57 9.84 -16.05
C HIS A 12 1.93 9.17 -16.01
N PHE A 13 2.89 9.76 -15.28
CA PHE A 13 4.19 9.12 -15.05
C PHE A 13 4.04 7.77 -14.34
N ASN A 14 3.16 7.67 -13.34
CA ASN A 14 2.91 6.40 -12.65
C ASN A 14 2.40 5.33 -13.61
N ILE A 15 1.44 5.66 -14.47
CA ILE A 15 0.91 4.74 -15.49
C ILE A 15 2.01 4.28 -16.45
N MET A 16 2.81 5.22 -16.97
CA MET A 16 3.90 4.90 -17.92
C MET A 16 4.97 4.02 -17.27
N ALA A 17 5.36 4.33 -16.03
CA ALA A 17 6.31 3.51 -15.29
C ALA A 17 5.76 2.09 -15.06
N CYS A 18 4.51 1.97 -14.65
CA CYS A 18 3.88 0.66 -14.47
C CYS A 18 3.83 -0.14 -15.78
N MET A 19 3.33 0.46 -16.87
CA MET A 19 3.32 -0.17 -18.20
C MET A 19 4.69 -0.70 -18.61
N HIS A 20 5.74 0.10 -18.40
CA HIS A 20 7.11 -0.27 -18.73
C HIS A 20 7.54 -1.53 -17.97
N PHE A 21 7.29 -1.58 -16.66
CA PHE A 21 7.72 -2.69 -15.80
C PHE A 21 6.78 -3.91 -15.81
N LEU A 22 5.60 -3.84 -16.43
CA LEU A 22 4.67 -4.97 -16.53
C LEU A 22 5.31 -6.19 -17.20
N SER A 23 6.07 -5.98 -18.28
CA SER A 23 6.69 -7.08 -19.03
C SER A 23 7.75 -7.84 -18.22
N ASP A 24 8.47 -7.16 -17.33
CA ASP A 24 9.57 -7.73 -16.55
C ASP A 24 9.09 -8.34 -15.21
N PHE A 25 8.08 -7.74 -14.57
CA PHE A 25 7.66 -8.11 -13.21
C PHE A 25 6.29 -8.83 -13.17
N GLY A 26 5.47 -8.67 -14.21
CA GLY A 26 4.10 -9.15 -14.28
C GLY A 26 3.12 -8.28 -13.49
N GLU A 27 1.85 -8.35 -13.89
CA GLU A 27 0.75 -7.52 -13.35
C GLU A 27 0.61 -7.61 -11.83
N LYS A 28 0.81 -8.79 -11.25
CA LYS A 28 0.65 -9.01 -9.80
C LYS A 28 1.75 -8.38 -8.94
N ARG A 29 2.77 -7.78 -9.55
CA ARG A 29 3.94 -7.22 -8.84
C ARG A 29 4.22 -5.76 -9.16
N VAL A 30 3.38 -5.14 -9.98
CA VAL A 30 3.48 -3.73 -10.36
C VAL A 30 2.28 -3.00 -9.81
N PHE A 31 2.52 -2.00 -8.97
CA PHE A 31 1.49 -1.24 -8.28
C PHE A 31 1.59 0.25 -8.65
N CYS A 32 0.47 0.87 -8.97
CA CYS A 32 0.42 2.29 -9.32
C CYS A 32 -0.43 3.04 -8.30
N LEU A 33 0.09 4.18 -7.84
CA LEU A 33 -0.70 5.12 -7.07
C LEU A 33 -1.65 5.89 -7.98
N ASN A 34 -2.85 5.33 -8.15
CA ASN A 34 -3.93 5.95 -8.91
C ASN A 34 -5.12 6.22 -7.98
N ASP A 35 -5.41 7.50 -7.78
CA ASP A 35 -6.52 7.95 -6.96
C ASP A 35 -7.84 7.92 -7.77
N HIS A 36 -8.83 7.15 -7.30
CA HIS A 36 -10.17 6.99 -7.92
C HIS A 36 -11.09 8.20 -7.73
N ALA A 37 -10.61 9.30 -7.14
CA ALA A 37 -11.43 10.37 -6.57
C ALA A 37 -12.54 11.02 -7.43
N ASN A 38 -12.74 10.78 -8.74
CA ASN A 38 -13.88 11.35 -9.49
C ASN A 38 -14.08 10.74 -10.90
N ASP A 39 -14.42 9.45 -11.06
CA ASP A 39 -14.94 9.02 -12.38
C ASP A 39 -15.99 7.89 -12.27
N ASN A 40 -17.26 8.27 -12.41
CA ASN A 40 -18.44 7.40 -12.36
C ASN A 40 -18.60 6.56 -13.64
N SER A 41 -17.54 5.88 -14.11
CA SER A 41 -17.62 5.00 -15.29
C SER A 41 -16.99 3.63 -15.04
N SER A 42 -17.77 2.74 -14.42
CA SER A 42 -17.35 1.42 -13.93
C SER A 42 -16.77 0.47 -15.00
N ASP A 43 -17.15 0.62 -16.27
CA ASP A 43 -16.77 -0.33 -17.33
C ASP A 43 -15.46 0.00 -18.05
N LYS A 44 -15.11 1.29 -18.19
CA LYS A 44 -13.81 1.68 -18.79
C LYS A 44 -12.64 1.41 -17.86
N HIS A 45 -12.86 1.41 -16.55
CA HIS A 45 -11.80 1.22 -15.55
C HIS A 45 -11.33 -0.22 -15.41
N LYS A 46 -12.18 -1.22 -15.62
CA LYS A 46 -11.74 -2.64 -15.63
C LYS A 46 -10.78 -2.91 -16.78
N VAL A 47 -11.07 -2.35 -17.95
CA VAL A 47 -10.21 -2.45 -19.13
C VAL A 47 -8.91 -1.66 -18.91
N ALA A 48 -8.93 -0.49 -18.28
CA ALA A 48 -7.71 0.26 -17.99
C ALA A 48 -6.82 -0.38 -16.90
N GLN A 49 -7.40 -1.11 -15.93
CA GLN A 49 -6.66 -1.88 -14.94
C GLN A 49 -5.88 -3.05 -15.58
N GLU A 50 -6.43 -3.67 -16.62
CA GLU A 50 -5.75 -4.75 -17.37
C GLU A 50 -4.43 -4.31 -18.02
N TYR A 51 -4.25 -3.03 -18.36
CA TYR A 51 -3.07 -2.58 -19.11
C TYR A 51 -2.02 -1.83 -18.30
N HIS A 52 -2.26 -1.54 -17.02
CA HIS A 52 -1.40 -0.63 -16.25
C HIS A 52 -0.95 -1.16 -14.89
N GLY A 53 -1.25 -2.41 -14.51
CA GLY A 53 -0.89 -2.96 -13.20
C GLY A 53 -1.93 -2.69 -12.10
N LEU A 54 -1.64 -3.15 -10.88
CA LEU A 54 -2.60 -3.09 -9.76
C LEU A 54 -2.69 -1.68 -9.15
N SER A 55 -3.90 -1.25 -8.80
CA SER A 55 -4.09 -0.01 -8.03
C SER A 55 -3.60 -0.21 -6.60
N LEU A 56 -2.69 0.65 -6.13
CA LEU A 56 -2.21 0.60 -4.75
C LEU A 56 -3.30 1.10 -3.80
N PHE A 57 -3.49 0.40 -2.67
CA PHE A 57 -4.53 0.69 -1.67
C PHE A 57 -5.95 0.74 -2.25
N ASN A 58 -6.24 -0.09 -3.26
CA ASN A 58 -7.49 -0.07 -4.02
C ASN A 58 -7.84 1.32 -4.58
N GLY A 59 -6.84 2.21 -4.74
CA GLY A 59 -6.96 3.61 -5.13
C GLY A 59 -7.76 4.48 -4.16
N GLU A 60 -7.93 4.05 -2.91
CA GLU A 60 -8.53 4.84 -1.83
C GLU A 60 -7.55 5.88 -1.27
N VAL A 61 -6.24 5.69 -1.50
CA VAL A 61 -5.18 6.54 -0.98
C VAL A 61 -4.48 7.26 -2.13
N SER A 62 -4.49 8.59 -2.08
CA SER A 62 -3.85 9.44 -3.06
C SER A 62 -2.45 9.89 -2.63
N TYR A 63 -1.64 10.36 -3.60
CA TYR A 63 -0.36 11.01 -3.29
C TYR A 63 -0.53 12.18 -2.32
N LYS A 64 -1.55 13.01 -2.54
CA LYS A 64 -1.84 14.16 -1.67
C LYS A 64 -2.11 13.71 -0.24
N LYS A 65 -2.83 12.60 -0.05
CA LYS A 65 -3.09 12.03 1.27
C LYS A 65 -1.80 11.56 1.95
N LEU A 66 -0.95 10.82 1.24
CA LEU A 66 0.34 10.36 1.75
C LEU A 66 1.24 11.53 2.15
N ALA A 67 1.44 12.49 1.25
CA ALA A 67 2.25 13.69 1.50
C ALA A 67 1.70 14.50 2.69
N SER A 68 0.37 14.63 2.78
CA SER A 68 -0.28 15.32 3.88
C SER A 68 -0.05 14.62 5.22
N LEU A 69 -0.12 13.29 5.28
CA LEU A 69 0.16 12.52 6.50
C LEU A 69 1.60 12.70 6.95
N ILE A 70 2.57 12.57 6.03
CA ILE A 70 4.00 12.77 6.32
C ILE A 70 4.23 14.19 6.86
N ASN A 71 3.68 15.21 6.20
CA ASN A 71 3.80 16.60 6.67
C ASN A 71 3.16 16.84 8.04
N GLN A 72 2.17 16.03 8.42
CA GLN A 72 1.54 16.08 9.74
C GLN A 72 2.30 15.26 10.79
N GLY A 73 3.51 14.81 10.50
CA GLY A 73 4.37 14.06 11.41
C GLY A 73 4.07 12.56 11.46
N ALA A 74 3.41 12.00 10.44
CA ALA A 74 3.30 10.55 10.32
C ALA A 74 4.69 9.94 10.03
N ASP A 75 4.98 8.81 10.67
CA ASP A 75 6.27 8.13 10.56
C ASP A 75 6.09 6.66 10.14
N ILE A 76 7.10 6.11 9.49
CA ILE A 76 7.10 4.71 9.04
C ILE A 76 7.57 3.84 10.20
N LYS A 77 6.69 2.96 10.69
CA LYS A 77 7.00 2.01 11.76
C LYS A 77 7.05 0.59 11.23
N HIS A 78 8.02 -0.16 11.77
CA HIS A 78 8.22 -1.58 11.52
C HIS A 78 7.83 -2.34 12.79
N THR A 79 6.83 -3.21 12.69
CA THR A 79 6.35 -3.98 13.85
C THR A 79 6.39 -5.46 13.55
N LYS A 80 7.24 -6.19 14.27
CA LYS A 80 7.34 -7.65 14.15
C LYS A 80 6.22 -8.31 14.95
N LEU A 81 5.50 -9.22 14.32
CA LEU A 81 4.48 -10.04 14.96
C LEU A 81 5.11 -11.29 15.57
N SER A 82 4.51 -11.79 16.64
CA SER A 82 4.94 -12.99 17.37
C SER A 82 3.73 -13.72 17.97
N GLU A 83 3.92 -14.94 18.48
CA GLU A 83 2.85 -15.68 19.17
C GLU A 83 2.18 -14.85 20.27
N SER A 84 2.97 -14.07 21.02
CA SER A 84 2.49 -13.21 22.12
C SER A 84 2.09 -11.79 21.69
N PHE A 85 2.17 -11.48 20.39
CA PHE A 85 1.81 -10.17 19.85
C PHE A 85 1.31 -10.32 18.42
N THR A 86 0.01 -10.53 18.30
CA THR A 86 -0.68 -10.84 17.05
C THR A 86 -0.98 -9.58 16.25
N TYR A 87 -1.44 -9.75 15.00
CA TYR A 87 -1.91 -8.61 14.22
C TYR A 87 -3.12 -7.91 14.87
N GLN A 88 -3.97 -8.65 15.58
CA GLN A 88 -5.09 -8.06 16.31
C GLN A 88 -4.59 -7.18 17.47
N ASP A 89 -3.55 -7.63 18.20
CA ASP A 89 -2.93 -6.83 19.25
C ASP A 89 -2.29 -5.55 18.69
N TYR A 90 -1.64 -5.67 17.53
CA TYR A 90 -1.10 -4.52 16.79
C TYR A 90 -2.20 -3.50 16.45
N LEU A 91 -3.33 -3.95 15.90
CA LEU A 91 -4.46 -3.06 15.58
C LEU A 91 -5.03 -2.42 16.85
N GLN A 92 -5.17 -3.19 17.93
CA GLN A 92 -5.69 -2.69 19.20
C GLN A 92 -4.76 -1.67 19.85
N GLN A 93 -3.45 -1.90 19.81
CA GLN A 93 -2.45 -0.97 20.35
C GLN A 93 -2.48 0.38 19.61
N ASN A 94 -2.77 0.36 18.31
CA ASN A 94 -2.77 1.55 17.47
C ASN A 94 -4.19 2.08 17.19
N LYS A 95 -5.23 1.61 17.91
CA LYS A 95 -6.63 1.99 17.67
C LYS A 95 -6.91 3.50 17.73
N GLU A 96 -6.14 4.21 18.56
CA GLU A 96 -6.26 5.66 18.73
C GLU A 96 -5.41 6.44 17.72
N HIS A 97 -4.70 5.75 16.82
CA HIS A 97 -3.80 6.36 15.84
C HIS A 97 -4.32 6.11 14.43
N PHE A 98 -3.96 6.99 13.49
CA PHE A 98 -4.17 6.68 12.10
C PHE A 98 -3.05 5.74 11.64
N VAL A 99 -3.42 4.56 11.16
CA VAL A 99 -2.50 3.53 10.64
C VAL A 99 -2.84 3.25 9.19
N LEU A 100 -1.85 3.40 8.31
CA LEU A 100 -1.92 2.94 6.93
C LEU A 100 -0.87 1.84 6.72
N PRO A 101 -1.27 0.55 6.69
CA PRO A 101 -0.37 -0.53 6.29
C PRO A 101 0.12 -0.30 4.86
N LEU A 102 1.44 -0.36 4.66
CA LEU A 102 2.07 -0.15 3.36
C LEU A 102 2.41 -1.50 2.70
N PHE A 103 3.11 -2.35 3.44
CA PHE A 103 3.50 -3.70 3.02
C PHE A 103 3.93 -4.51 4.23
N MET A 104 4.16 -5.80 4.01
CA MET A 104 4.73 -6.69 5.02
C MET A 104 6.05 -7.29 4.54
N VAL A 105 6.92 -7.64 5.49
CA VAL A 105 8.13 -8.41 5.23
C VAL A 105 7.92 -9.79 5.84
N ASN A 106 7.88 -10.81 5.00
CA ASN A 106 7.67 -12.17 5.47
C ASN A 106 8.89 -12.73 6.22
N VAL A 107 8.75 -13.90 6.83
CA VAL A 107 9.82 -14.57 7.60
C VAL A 107 11.11 -14.84 6.81
N LYS A 108 11.06 -14.79 5.48
CA LYS A 108 12.22 -14.96 4.59
C LYS A 108 12.86 -13.61 4.19
N GLY A 109 12.44 -12.51 4.81
CA GLY A 109 12.93 -11.16 4.50
C GLY A 109 12.41 -10.59 3.18
N ARG A 110 11.34 -11.15 2.60
CA ARG A 110 10.79 -10.68 1.32
C ARG A 110 9.61 -9.74 1.55
N ILE A 111 9.64 -8.59 0.88
CA ILE A 111 8.52 -7.65 0.82
C ILE A 111 7.35 -8.31 0.09
N GLN A 112 6.16 -8.25 0.68
CA GLN A 112 4.87 -8.58 0.06
C GLN A 112 4.00 -7.33 0.06
N MET A 113 3.63 -6.89 -1.14
CA MET A 113 2.69 -5.80 -1.35
C MET A 113 1.29 -6.39 -1.43
N HIS A 114 0.31 -5.72 -0.81
CA HIS A 114 -1.10 -6.04 -0.99
C HIS A 114 -1.78 -4.83 -1.62
N HIS A 115 -2.63 -5.07 -2.61
CA HIS A 115 -3.38 -4.01 -3.28
C HIS A 115 -4.58 -3.56 -2.42
N SER A 116 -5.18 -4.47 -1.65
CA SER A 116 -6.26 -4.19 -0.70
C SER A 116 -5.76 -4.20 0.74
N ILE A 117 -6.23 -3.24 1.54
CA ILE A 117 -5.99 -3.18 2.99
C ILE A 117 -6.76 -4.30 3.71
N GLN A 118 -7.91 -4.72 3.18
CA GLN A 118 -8.73 -5.79 3.76
C GLN A 118 -8.08 -7.18 3.59
N GLU A 119 -7.32 -7.36 2.51
CA GLU A 119 -6.52 -8.58 2.25
C GLU A 119 -5.16 -8.57 2.97
N PHE A 120 -4.86 -7.52 3.74
CA PHE A 120 -3.63 -7.39 4.51
C PHE A 120 -3.75 -8.16 5.83
N LEU A 121 -3.39 -9.45 5.79
CA LEU A 121 -3.51 -10.40 6.91
C LEU A 121 -2.14 -10.99 7.29
N PRO A 122 -1.23 -10.18 7.86
CA PRO A 122 0.09 -10.63 8.29
C PRO A 122 -0.03 -11.63 9.45
N THR A 123 0.89 -12.57 9.47
CA THR A 123 0.95 -13.68 10.41
C THR A 123 2.18 -13.59 11.29
N GLU A 124 2.30 -14.55 12.20
CA GLU A 124 3.41 -14.63 13.14
C GLU A 124 4.79 -14.61 12.45
N GLY A 125 5.75 -13.89 13.04
CA GLY A 125 7.12 -13.79 12.54
C GLY A 125 7.31 -12.77 11.42
N GLU A 126 6.22 -12.30 10.81
CA GLU A 126 6.23 -11.28 9.76
C GLU A 126 6.32 -9.87 10.36
N ILE A 127 6.83 -8.93 9.58
CA ILE A 127 6.96 -7.53 9.97
C ILE A 127 5.94 -6.72 9.19
N VAL A 128 5.06 -6.03 9.91
CA VAL A 128 4.14 -5.05 9.35
C VAL A 128 4.87 -3.72 9.22
N VAL A 129 4.87 -3.15 8.01
CA VAL A 129 5.40 -1.82 7.75
C VAL A 129 4.24 -0.88 7.45
N SER A 130 4.07 0.13 8.30
CA SER A 130 2.93 1.05 8.24
C SER A 130 3.37 2.50 8.38
N LEU A 131 2.67 3.39 7.69
CA LEU A 131 2.71 4.82 7.97
C LEU A 131 1.74 5.11 9.13
N ILE A 132 2.27 5.60 10.25
CA ILE A 132 1.49 5.85 11.47
C ILE A 132 1.54 7.32 11.81
N LYS A 133 0.38 7.96 11.87
CA LYS A 133 0.22 9.28 12.46
C LYS A 133 -0.33 9.12 13.88
N GLN A 134 0.49 9.46 14.87
CA GLN A 134 0.06 9.47 16.26
C GLN A 134 -0.98 10.56 16.47
N SER A 135 -2.07 10.23 17.17
CA SER A 135 -2.98 11.24 17.67
C SER A 135 -2.28 12.03 18.77
N GLN A 136 -2.27 13.35 18.65
CA GLN A 136 -1.74 14.22 19.70
C GLN A 136 -2.66 14.06 20.92
N SER A 137 -2.07 13.69 22.06
CA SER A 137 -2.73 13.69 23.37
C SER A 137 -2.93 15.11 23.88
#